data_AF-B1N6L0-F1
#
_entry.id   AF-B1N6L0-F1
#
_cell.length_a   1.000
_cell.length_b   1.000
_cell.length_c   1.000
_cell.angle_alpha   90.00
_cell.angle_beta   90.00
_cell.angle_gamma   90.00
#
_symmetry.space_group_name_H-M   'P 1'
#
loop_
_entity.id
_entity.type
_entity.pdbx_description
1 polymer ?
#
loop_
_entity_poly.entity_id
_entity_poly.type
_entity_poly.pdbx_seq_one_letter_code
_entity_poly.pdbx_strand_id
1 'polypeptide(L)'
;MLLLQNRQFNTGIKNIVPQYTIGNELIYKYDTETQFWAGNEFRFFDNKEIRNAANNVAKISSNGGIYNSFLFTDDARANFPYSFTQDVNGNFVARNLNATNQKIEADYAWVYFSLSAPAFQIDKGIYINGMFNNYAIAPENKMEYNEKKKVFEKALLIKQGFTNYQYVVADAKGKIDSENSIDGNFFQTENEYEVIVYYRENTQRYDRVIGFVALTSVGATN
;
A
#
# COMPACT_ATOMS: atom_id res chain seq x y z
N MET A 1 -14.53 -17.36 -4.39
CA MET A 1 -14.36 -15.93 -4.71
C MET A 1 -13.20 -15.37 -3.89
N LEU A 2 -12.45 -14.43 -4.47
CA LEU A 2 -11.41 -13.63 -3.80
C LEU A 2 -11.75 -12.16 -4.02
N LEU A 3 -11.73 -11.38 -2.95
CA LEU A 3 -11.89 -9.94 -2.97
C LEU A 3 -10.55 -9.32 -2.58
N LEU A 4 -10.08 -8.35 -3.35
CA LEU A 4 -8.84 -7.62 -3.09
C LEU A 4 -9.15 -6.12 -2.97
N GLN A 5 -8.45 -5.44 -2.08
CA GLN A 5 -8.41 -3.99 -2.00
C GLN A 5 -7.05 -3.52 -2.50
N ASN A 6 -7.01 -2.61 -3.47
CA ASN A 6 -5.80 -2.05 -4.09
C ASN A 6 -4.78 -3.13 -4.49
N ARG A 7 -5.25 -4.26 -5.03
CA ARG A 7 -4.42 -5.42 -5.46
C ARG A 7 -3.60 -6.06 -4.33
N GLN A 8 -3.99 -5.85 -3.08
CA GLN A 8 -3.30 -6.40 -1.90
C GLN A 8 -3.78 -7.81 -1.59
N PHE A 9 -2.95 -8.82 -1.89
CA PHE A 9 -3.27 -10.23 -1.59
C PHE A 9 -3.13 -10.59 -0.10
N ASN A 10 -2.32 -9.84 0.66
CA ASN A 10 -2.08 -10.09 2.09
C ASN A 10 -3.31 -9.82 2.96
N THR A 11 -4.22 -8.92 2.53
CA THR A 11 -5.49 -8.59 3.20
C THR A 11 -6.71 -9.10 2.42
N GLY A 12 -6.49 -9.88 1.35
CA GLY A 12 -7.57 -10.38 0.50
C GLY A 12 -8.57 -11.25 1.25
N ILE A 13 -9.86 -10.97 1.06
CA ILE A 13 -10.94 -11.74 1.65
C ILE A 13 -11.31 -12.88 0.71
N LYS A 14 -11.33 -14.11 1.24
CA LYS A 14 -11.51 -15.34 0.47
C LYS A 14 -12.46 -16.30 1.16
N ASN A 15 -12.83 -17.35 0.43
CA ASN A 15 -13.71 -18.42 0.93
C ASN A 15 -15.11 -17.95 1.34
N ILE A 16 -15.61 -16.90 0.69
CA ILE A 16 -16.98 -16.42 0.87
C ILE A 16 -17.94 -17.30 0.08
N VAL A 17 -18.96 -17.81 0.76
CA VAL A 17 -20.07 -18.56 0.15
C VAL A 17 -21.20 -17.60 -0.23
N PRO A 18 -21.98 -17.84 -1.29
CA PRO A 18 -23.13 -16.98 -1.61
C PRO A 18 -24.24 -17.11 -0.55
N GLN A 19 -24.96 -16.03 -0.26
CA GLN A 19 -26.13 -16.07 0.66
C GLN A 19 -27.36 -16.63 -0.05
N TYR A 20 -27.51 -16.33 -1.34
CA TYR A 20 -28.63 -16.80 -2.15
C TYR A 20 -28.14 -17.33 -3.49
N THR A 21 -28.85 -18.34 -3.99
CA THR A 21 -28.72 -18.81 -5.37
C THR A 21 -30.10 -18.74 -6.00
N ILE A 22 -30.25 -17.85 -6.99
CA ILE A 22 -31.52 -17.65 -7.70
C ILE A 22 -31.29 -18.01 -9.16
N GLY A 23 -31.80 -19.17 -9.58
CA GLY A 23 -31.51 -19.72 -10.90
C GLY A 23 -30.00 -19.91 -11.10
N ASN A 24 -29.42 -19.14 -12.02
CA ASN A 24 -27.99 -19.16 -12.33
C ASN A 24 -27.20 -18.01 -11.68
N GLU A 25 -27.84 -17.22 -10.81
CA GLU A 25 -27.21 -16.08 -10.12
C GLU A 25 -26.80 -16.45 -8.70
N LEU A 26 -25.54 -16.15 -8.35
CA LEU A 26 -25.02 -16.23 -6.99
C LEU A 26 -24.98 -14.84 -6.38
N ILE A 27 -25.68 -14.63 -5.27
CA ILE A 27 -25.85 -13.32 -4.64
C ILE A 27 -25.03 -13.24 -3.35
N TYR A 28 -24.20 -12.21 -3.27
CA TYR A 28 -23.35 -11.87 -2.13
C TYR A 28 -23.75 -10.47 -1.64
N LYS A 29 -24.48 -10.39 -0.54
CA LYS A 29 -24.98 -9.18 0.13
C LYS A 29 -24.62 -9.23 1.62
N TYR A 30 -23.34 -9.48 1.89
CA TYR A 30 -22.81 -9.49 3.25
C TYR A 30 -22.49 -8.08 3.69
N ASP A 31 -22.69 -7.81 4.99
CA ASP A 31 -22.23 -6.57 5.61
C ASP A 31 -20.83 -6.75 6.20
N THR A 32 -20.55 -7.90 6.84
CA THR A 32 -19.31 -8.11 7.61
C THR A 32 -18.28 -8.90 6.82
N GLU A 33 -18.70 -9.99 6.18
CA GLU A 33 -17.81 -10.99 5.59
C GLU A 33 -17.11 -10.47 4.33
N THR A 34 -17.68 -9.46 3.67
CA THR A 34 -17.11 -8.78 2.49
C THR A 34 -16.56 -7.40 2.83
N GLN A 35 -16.42 -7.07 4.11
CA GLN A 35 -16.03 -5.73 4.58
C GLN A 35 -14.52 -5.54 4.59
N PHE A 36 -14.05 -4.44 4.02
CA PHE A 36 -12.69 -3.95 4.18
C PHE A 36 -12.64 -2.75 5.12
N TRP A 37 -11.54 -2.64 5.84
CA TRP A 37 -11.14 -1.37 6.43
C TRP A 37 -10.76 -0.39 5.31
N ALA A 38 -11.27 0.83 5.37
CA ALA A 38 -11.12 1.79 4.27
C ALA A 38 -9.70 2.35 4.12
N GLY A 39 -8.90 2.36 5.18
CA GLY A 39 -7.57 2.94 5.17
C GLY A 39 -7.57 4.45 4.95
N ASN A 40 -6.52 4.96 4.30
CA ASN A 40 -6.34 6.34 3.90
C ASN A 40 -5.55 6.36 2.59
N GLU A 41 -5.56 7.49 1.88
CA GLU A 41 -4.84 7.68 0.63
C GLU A 41 -3.34 7.37 0.81
N PHE A 42 -2.74 6.67 -0.16
CA PHE A 42 -1.31 6.39 -0.15
C PHE A 42 -0.50 7.69 -0.18
N ARG A 43 0.62 7.68 0.55
CA ARG A 43 1.64 8.72 0.44
C ARG A 43 2.42 8.52 -0.84
N PHE A 44 3.18 9.52 -1.27
CA PHE A 44 4.06 9.38 -2.43
C PHE A 44 5.35 10.17 -2.28
N PHE A 45 6.35 9.78 -3.05
CA PHE A 45 7.47 10.65 -3.39
C PHE A 45 7.75 10.56 -4.89
N ASP A 46 8.40 11.57 -5.44
CA ASP A 46 8.85 11.56 -6.84
C ASP A 46 10.28 12.07 -6.97
N ASN A 47 11.20 11.15 -7.23
CA ASN A 47 12.62 11.47 -7.44
C ASN A 47 13.05 11.31 -8.90
N LYS A 48 12.14 11.49 -9.88
CA LYS A 48 12.45 11.47 -11.34
C LYS A 48 13.63 12.35 -11.77
N GLU A 49 14.03 13.31 -10.95
CA GLU A 49 15.31 14.01 -11.02
C GLU A 49 16.12 13.71 -9.76
N ILE A 50 16.99 12.69 -9.81
CA ILE A 50 17.66 12.12 -8.63
C ILE A 50 18.63 13.08 -7.91
N ARG A 51 18.92 14.23 -8.53
CA ARG A 51 19.82 15.27 -8.02
C ARG A 51 19.08 16.46 -7.43
N ASN A 52 17.76 16.52 -7.59
CA ASN A 52 16.96 17.67 -7.21
C ASN A 52 15.83 17.27 -6.23
N ALA A 53 15.75 17.99 -5.11
CA ALA A 53 14.70 17.77 -4.13
C ALA A 53 13.36 18.25 -4.70
N ALA A 54 12.42 17.33 -4.87
CA ALA A 54 11.12 17.58 -5.48
C ALA A 54 10.00 17.10 -4.53
N ASN A 55 8.90 16.58 -5.10
CA ASN A 55 7.71 16.20 -4.33
C ASN A 55 8.05 15.22 -3.20
N ASN A 56 7.78 15.67 -1.97
CA ASN A 56 7.97 14.95 -0.72
C ASN A 56 9.42 14.51 -0.43
N VAL A 57 10.41 15.04 -1.16
CA VAL A 57 11.84 14.85 -0.90
C VAL A 57 12.38 16.11 -0.24
N ALA A 58 12.80 16.02 1.01
CA ALA A 58 13.33 17.13 1.79
C ALA A 58 14.78 17.46 1.46
N LYS A 59 15.61 16.43 1.19
CA LYS A 59 17.05 16.60 0.94
C LYS A 59 17.58 15.49 0.06
N ILE A 60 18.63 15.80 -0.72
CA ILE A 60 19.39 14.82 -1.48
C ILE A 60 20.87 14.84 -1.05
N SER A 61 21.50 13.67 -1.11
CA SER A 61 22.94 13.51 -0.89
C SER A 61 23.50 12.47 -1.86
N SER A 62 24.73 12.65 -2.34
CA SER A 62 25.45 11.66 -3.15
C SER A 62 26.54 10.91 -2.38
N ASN A 63 26.50 10.96 -1.05
CA ASN A 63 27.48 10.28 -0.20
C ASN A 63 27.22 8.75 -0.22
N GLY A 64 28.27 7.95 -0.32
CA GLY A 64 28.16 6.49 -0.20
C GLY A 64 27.91 5.74 -1.52
N GLY A 65 28.22 6.34 -2.67
CA GLY A 65 28.32 5.65 -3.98
C GLY A 65 27.10 5.79 -4.87
N ILE A 66 25.88 5.84 -4.30
CA ILE A 66 24.64 6.16 -5.02
C ILE A 66 23.91 7.32 -4.34
N TYR A 67 22.87 7.85 -4.99
CA TYR A 67 22.10 8.96 -4.44
C TYR A 67 21.21 8.53 -3.27
N ASN A 68 20.98 9.47 -2.37
CA ASN A 68 20.15 9.34 -1.18
C ASN A 68 19.05 10.40 -1.27
N SER A 69 17.79 9.98 -1.22
CA SER A 69 16.61 10.84 -1.12
C SER A 69 16.07 10.78 0.31
N PHE A 70 16.18 11.86 1.06
CA PHE A 70 15.58 11.99 2.38
C PHE A 70 14.19 12.57 2.23
N LEU A 71 13.17 11.82 2.62
CA LEU A 71 11.79 12.31 2.58
C LEU A 71 11.53 13.27 3.75
N PHE A 72 10.49 14.09 3.64
CA PHE A 72 9.97 14.80 4.82
C PHE A 72 9.49 13.78 5.85
N THR A 73 9.56 14.15 7.14
CA THR A 73 8.96 13.33 8.19
C THR A 73 7.44 13.36 8.04
N ASP A 74 6.87 12.18 7.84
CA ASP A 74 5.43 11.96 7.82
C ASP A 74 4.87 11.98 9.24
N ASP A 75 3.68 12.53 9.45
CA ASP A 75 2.93 12.37 10.69
C ASP A 75 1.85 11.30 10.56
N ALA A 76 1.63 10.52 11.62
CA ALA A 76 0.51 9.58 11.71
C ALA A 76 -0.84 10.31 11.51
N ARG A 77 -1.67 9.81 10.59
CA ARG A 77 -2.90 10.50 10.15
C ARG A 77 -4.17 10.07 10.87
N ALA A 78 -4.15 8.99 11.65
CA ALA A 78 -5.35 8.40 12.26
C ALA A 78 -6.17 9.38 13.13
N ASN A 79 -5.51 10.36 13.76
CA ASN A 79 -6.15 11.34 14.66
C ASN A 79 -6.49 12.67 13.97
N PHE A 80 -6.28 12.79 12.66
CA PHE A 80 -6.59 13.98 11.89
C PHE A 80 -7.87 13.78 11.07
N PRO A 81 -8.62 14.85 10.76
CA PRO A 81 -9.71 14.77 9.80
C PRO A 81 -9.23 14.25 8.45
N TYR A 82 -10.10 13.51 7.75
CA TYR A 82 -9.83 13.09 6.38
C TYR A 82 -9.56 14.29 5.47
N SER A 83 -8.51 14.20 4.67
CA SER A 83 -8.18 15.15 3.62
C SER A 83 -7.86 14.36 2.37
N PHE A 84 -8.62 14.61 1.31
CA PHE A 84 -8.39 13.96 0.03
C PHE A 84 -7.02 14.35 -0.53
N THR A 85 -6.24 13.34 -0.91
CA THR A 85 -4.99 13.49 -1.63
C THR A 85 -4.97 12.48 -2.77
N GLN A 86 -4.93 12.96 -4.01
CA GLN A 86 -4.92 12.07 -5.16
C GLN A 86 -3.68 11.16 -5.15
N ASP A 87 -3.91 9.86 -5.29
CA ASP A 87 -2.87 8.85 -5.41
C ASP A 87 -3.09 7.95 -6.65
N VAL A 88 -2.32 6.86 -6.76
CA VAL A 88 -2.55 5.78 -7.74
C VAL A 88 -2.63 4.42 -7.06
N ASN A 89 -3.28 4.35 -5.89
CA ASN A 89 -3.62 3.12 -5.15
C ASN A 89 -2.41 2.19 -4.90
N GLY A 90 -1.27 2.76 -4.53
CA GLY A 90 -0.05 2.01 -4.21
C GLY A 90 0.87 1.72 -5.39
N ASN A 91 0.48 2.10 -6.61
CA ASN A 91 1.32 1.93 -7.80
C ASN A 91 2.60 2.78 -7.77
N PHE A 92 3.54 2.41 -8.62
CA PHE A 92 4.77 3.16 -8.85
C PHE A 92 5.07 3.20 -10.35
N VAL A 93 5.80 4.23 -10.77
CA VAL A 93 6.23 4.42 -12.15
C VAL A 93 7.72 4.73 -12.15
N ALA A 94 8.51 3.74 -12.56
CA ALA A 94 9.94 3.92 -12.77
C ALA A 94 10.16 4.92 -13.92
N ARG A 95 10.69 6.10 -13.62
CA ARG A 95 10.89 7.18 -14.58
C ARG A 95 12.00 8.13 -14.18
N ASN A 96 12.65 8.71 -15.18
CA ASN A 96 13.65 9.75 -15.03
C ASN A 96 13.58 10.75 -16.20
N LEU A 97 13.97 11.99 -15.94
CA LEU A 97 13.77 13.11 -16.89
C LEU A 97 14.66 13.05 -18.14
N ASN A 98 15.85 12.47 -18.02
CA ASN A 98 16.88 12.51 -19.06
C ASN A 98 17.20 11.10 -19.60
N ALA A 99 16.17 10.34 -19.93
CA ALA A 99 16.29 8.96 -20.41
C ALA A 99 15.45 8.71 -21.65
N THR A 100 16.00 7.90 -22.55
CA THR A 100 15.29 7.36 -23.72
C THR A 100 14.50 6.10 -23.34
N ASN A 101 15.05 5.29 -22.42
CA ASN A 101 14.43 4.08 -21.92
C ASN A 101 14.52 3.98 -20.39
N GLN A 102 13.50 4.52 -19.74
CA GLN A 102 13.37 4.56 -18.27
C GLN A 102 13.44 3.18 -17.60
N LYS A 103 13.11 2.08 -18.31
CA LYS A 103 13.18 0.74 -17.72
C LYS A 103 14.61 0.30 -17.40
N ILE A 104 15.59 0.74 -18.17
CA ILE A 104 16.99 0.34 -18.03
C ILE A 104 17.92 1.49 -17.61
N GLU A 105 17.47 2.74 -17.75
CA GLU A 105 18.27 3.93 -17.45
C GLU A 105 17.91 4.61 -16.12
N ALA A 106 16.77 4.24 -15.50
CA ALA A 106 16.44 4.74 -14.17
C ALA A 106 17.34 4.09 -13.11
N ASP A 107 17.98 4.92 -12.31
CA ASP A 107 18.92 4.51 -11.26
C ASP A 107 18.19 4.06 -9.98
N TYR A 108 18.91 3.44 -9.06
CA TYR A 108 18.43 3.18 -7.71
C TYR A 108 18.98 4.24 -6.75
N ALA A 109 18.13 4.67 -5.81
CA ALA A 109 18.51 5.58 -4.74
C ALA A 109 18.15 4.96 -3.39
N TRP A 110 18.96 5.23 -2.37
CA TRP A 110 18.52 5.03 -0.99
C TRP A 110 17.45 6.07 -0.66
N VAL A 111 16.24 5.62 -0.36
CA VAL A 111 15.14 6.47 0.09
C VAL A 111 14.99 6.32 1.60
N TYR A 112 15.21 7.42 2.32
CA TYR A 112 15.13 7.48 3.77
C TYR A 112 13.74 7.97 4.17
N PHE A 113 12.95 7.05 4.70
CA PHE A 113 11.63 7.28 5.26
C PHE A 113 11.74 7.72 6.72
N SER A 114 10.84 8.61 7.13
CA SER A 114 10.76 9.10 8.50
C SER A 114 9.29 9.27 8.89
N LEU A 115 8.88 8.69 10.02
CA LEU A 115 7.51 8.72 10.52
C LEU A 115 7.46 9.13 11.98
N SER A 116 6.74 10.21 12.26
CA SER A 116 6.33 10.66 13.58
C SER A 116 4.98 10.02 13.95
N ALA A 117 5.02 9.04 14.86
CA ALA A 117 3.83 8.33 15.35
C ALA A 117 3.86 8.20 16.88
N PRO A 118 3.78 9.33 17.63
CA PRO A 118 3.95 9.32 19.09
C PRO A 118 2.86 8.55 19.85
N ALA A 119 1.67 8.40 19.26
CA ALA A 119 0.57 7.62 19.83
C ALA A 119 0.71 6.10 19.59
N PHE A 120 1.68 5.67 18.77
CA PHE A 120 1.88 4.25 18.50
C PHE A 120 2.57 3.58 19.70
N GLN A 121 1.80 2.80 20.47
CA GLN A 121 2.25 2.12 21.69
C GLN A 121 2.03 0.61 21.66
N ILE A 122 1.86 0.04 20.48
CA ILE A 122 1.50 -1.38 20.32
C ILE A 122 2.76 -2.23 20.19
N ASP A 123 2.76 -3.44 20.75
CA ASP A 123 3.79 -4.48 20.53
C ASP A 123 3.69 -5.08 19.12
N LYS A 124 3.83 -4.21 18.10
CA LYS A 124 3.75 -4.51 16.67
C LYS A 124 4.83 -3.73 15.92
N GLY A 125 5.18 -4.21 14.73
CA GLY A 125 6.09 -3.51 13.84
C GLY A 125 5.35 -2.56 12.90
N ILE A 126 6.02 -1.47 12.52
CA ILE A 126 5.61 -0.60 11.42
C ILE A 126 6.44 -0.98 10.20
N TYR A 127 5.80 -1.21 9.07
CA TYR A 127 6.43 -1.60 7.82
C TYR A 127 6.08 -0.61 6.73
N ILE A 128 7.08 -0.25 5.92
CA ILE A 128 6.86 0.53 4.70
C ILE A 128 6.43 -0.43 3.60
N ASN A 129 5.28 -0.20 2.99
CA ASN A 129 4.83 -1.05 1.90
C ASN A 129 4.13 -0.27 0.78
N GLY A 130 4.05 -0.91 -0.38
CA GLY A 130 3.43 -0.43 -1.60
C GLY A 130 3.59 -1.47 -2.71
N MET A 131 3.13 -1.18 -3.92
CA MET A 131 3.25 -2.18 -5.00
C MET A 131 4.73 -2.45 -5.38
N PHE A 132 5.62 -1.47 -5.20
CA PHE A 132 7.05 -1.59 -5.51
C PHE A 132 7.77 -2.70 -4.72
N ASN A 133 7.25 -3.07 -3.54
CA ASN A 133 7.74 -4.18 -2.73
C ASN A 133 6.68 -5.26 -2.51
N ASN A 134 5.67 -5.34 -3.39
CA ASN A 134 4.58 -6.31 -3.35
C ASN A 134 3.84 -6.35 -2.00
N TYR A 135 3.68 -5.18 -1.36
CA TYR A 135 3.04 -5.03 -0.05
C TYR A 135 3.66 -5.91 1.07
N ALA A 136 4.94 -6.27 0.94
CA ALA A 136 5.58 -7.27 1.79
C ALA A 136 5.78 -6.79 3.24
N ILE A 137 5.41 -7.65 4.19
CA ILE A 137 5.69 -7.49 5.63
C ILE A 137 6.96 -8.29 5.95
N ALA A 138 8.11 -7.69 5.65
CA ALA A 138 9.41 -8.33 5.75
C ALA A 138 10.39 -7.48 6.59
N PRO A 139 11.40 -8.08 7.25
CA PRO A 139 12.34 -7.37 8.12
C PRO A 139 13.05 -6.17 7.45
N GLU A 140 13.35 -6.29 6.15
CA GLU A 140 13.94 -5.23 5.34
C GLU A 140 13.03 -3.99 5.20
N ASN A 141 11.71 -4.16 5.34
CA ASN A 141 10.73 -3.09 5.27
C ASN A 141 10.33 -2.54 6.64
N LYS A 142 10.75 -3.20 7.73
CA LYS A 142 10.40 -2.81 9.10
C LYS A 142 11.14 -1.53 9.50
N MET A 143 10.40 -0.53 9.95
CA MET A 143 10.94 0.71 10.48
C MET A 143 11.53 0.53 11.88
N GLU A 144 12.54 1.33 12.19
CA GLU A 144 13.26 1.29 13.46
C GLU A 144 13.01 2.59 14.21
N TYR A 145 12.69 2.49 15.51
CA TYR A 145 12.44 3.68 16.32
C TYR A 145 13.77 4.33 16.73
N ASN A 146 13.93 5.61 16.39
CA ASN A 146 15.06 6.42 16.79
C ASN A 146 14.72 7.22 18.06
N GLU A 147 15.17 6.76 19.22
CA GLU A 147 14.87 7.38 20.52
C GLU A 147 15.33 8.85 20.63
N LYS A 148 16.43 9.22 19.95
CA LYS A 148 16.98 10.58 20.01
C LYS A 148 16.11 11.57 19.26
N LYS A 149 15.56 11.15 18.12
CA LYS A 149 14.71 11.98 17.26
C LYS A 149 13.22 11.81 17.55
N LYS A 150 12.85 10.75 18.28
CA LYS A 150 11.47 10.35 18.58
C LYS A 150 10.63 10.07 17.32
N VAL A 151 11.25 9.48 16.30
CA VAL A 151 10.61 9.11 15.03
C VAL A 151 11.05 7.71 14.63
N PHE A 152 10.22 7.04 13.83
CA PHE A 152 10.59 5.81 13.13
C PHE A 152 11.35 6.16 11.85
N GLU A 153 12.41 5.42 11.54
CA GLU A 153 13.25 5.63 10.36
C GLU A 153 13.53 4.31 9.64
N LYS A 154 13.66 4.36 8.31
CA LYS A 154 14.17 3.25 7.50
C LYS A 154 14.71 3.76 6.19
N ALA A 155 15.77 3.13 5.69
CA ALA A 155 16.24 3.34 4.32
C ALA A 155 15.90 2.13 3.46
N LEU A 156 15.28 2.35 2.30
CA LEU A 156 15.03 1.32 1.28
C LEU A 156 15.70 1.71 -0.03
N LEU A 157 16.25 0.74 -0.75
CA LEU A 157 16.80 0.95 -2.08
C LEU A 157 15.67 0.87 -3.11
N ILE A 158 15.27 2.01 -3.67
CA ILE A 158 14.11 2.11 -4.57
C ILE A 158 14.53 2.72 -5.91
N LYS A 159 13.97 2.18 -6.99
CA LYS A 159 14.22 2.66 -8.36
C LYS A 159 13.60 4.04 -8.56
N GLN A 160 14.29 4.88 -9.32
CA GLN A 160 13.92 6.26 -9.56
C GLN A 160 12.53 6.40 -10.21
N GLY A 161 11.74 7.36 -9.73
CA GLY A 161 10.46 7.75 -10.31
C GLY A 161 9.43 8.16 -9.28
N PHE A 162 8.16 8.03 -9.67
CA PHE A 162 7.02 8.22 -8.76
C PHE A 162 6.75 6.91 -8.03
N THR A 163 6.58 6.95 -6.70
CA THR A 163 6.26 5.75 -5.91
C THR A 163 5.23 6.09 -4.84
N ASN A 164 4.08 5.39 -4.85
CA ASN A 164 3.21 5.38 -3.69
C ASN A 164 3.71 4.42 -2.61
N TYR A 165 3.49 4.80 -1.35
CA TYR A 165 3.79 3.98 -0.19
C TYR A 165 2.81 4.30 0.95
N GLN A 166 2.75 3.40 1.93
CA GLN A 166 2.00 3.60 3.16
C GLN A 166 2.77 2.95 4.33
N TYR A 167 2.35 3.26 5.55
CA TYR A 167 2.85 2.63 6.76
C TYR A 167 1.83 1.63 7.29
N VAL A 168 2.22 0.36 7.37
CA VAL A 168 1.34 -0.73 7.83
C VAL A 168 1.82 -1.29 9.16
N VAL A 169 0.88 -1.48 10.08
CA VAL A 169 1.13 -2.13 11.37
C VAL A 169 0.92 -3.63 11.22
N ALA A 170 1.87 -4.44 11.67
CA ALA A 170 1.73 -5.88 11.68
C ALA A 170 2.40 -6.52 12.91
N ASP A 171 1.85 -7.64 13.36
CA ASP A 171 2.45 -8.43 14.44
C ASP A 171 3.73 -9.17 14.01
N ALA A 172 4.38 -9.84 14.95
CA ALA A 172 5.60 -10.59 14.70
C ALA A 172 5.44 -11.78 13.72
N LYS A 173 4.19 -12.20 13.45
CA LYS A 173 3.86 -13.26 12.48
C LYS A 173 3.49 -12.70 11.10
N GLY A 174 3.53 -11.37 10.94
CA GLY A 174 3.17 -10.69 9.69
C GLY A 174 1.67 -10.47 9.52
N LYS A 175 0.85 -10.70 10.55
CA LYS A 175 -0.58 -10.39 10.49
C LYS A 175 -0.80 -8.89 10.59
N ILE A 176 -1.40 -8.31 9.55
CA ILE A 176 -1.70 -6.89 9.45
C ILE A 176 -2.83 -6.51 10.43
N ASP A 177 -2.66 -5.38 11.11
CA ASP A 177 -3.66 -4.74 11.97
C ASP A 177 -4.26 -3.54 11.24
N SER A 178 -5.24 -3.82 10.37
CA SER A 178 -5.94 -2.77 9.61
C SER A 178 -6.81 -1.88 10.49
N GLU A 179 -7.34 -2.40 11.60
CA GLU A 179 -8.21 -1.64 12.51
C GLU A 179 -7.44 -0.48 13.15
N ASN A 180 -6.24 -0.76 13.68
CA ASN A 180 -5.38 0.22 14.32
C ASN A 180 -4.33 0.79 13.35
N SER A 181 -4.75 1.06 12.10
CA SER A 181 -3.92 1.68 11.07
C SER A 181 -3.35 3.03 11.55
N ILE A 182 -2.05 3.24 11.38
CA ILE A 182 -1.37 4.50 11.72
C ILE A 182 -1.89 5.68 10.87
N ASP A 183 -2.30 5.39 9.65
CA ASP A 183 -2.84 6.39 8.73
C ASP A 183 -4.36 6.58 8.88
N GLY A 184 -5.01 5.77 9.72
CA GLY A 184 -6.46 5.82 9.97
C GLY A 184 -7.28 4.96 9.02
N ASN A 185 -8.60 5.01 9.22
CA ASN A 185 -9.62 4.33 8.43
C ASN A 185 -10.77 5.30 8.12
N PHE A 186 -10.72 5.93 6.95
CA PHE A 186 -11.69 6.90 6.49
C PHE A 186 -12.50 6.32 5.34
N PHE A 187 -13.81 6.15 5.54
CA PHE A 187 -14.68 5.51 4.54
C PHE A 187 -14.71 6.24 3.18
N GLN A 188 -14.34 7.53 3.16
CA GLN A 188 -14.27 8.35 1.96
C GLN A 188 -13.03 8.09 1.09
N THR A 189 -12.06 7.30 1.58
CA THR A 189 -10.82 7.00 0.87
C THR A 189 -11.12 6.31 -0.47
N GLU A 190 -10.51 6.82 -1.54
CA GLU A 190 -10.59 6.18 -2.84
C GLU A 190 -9.81 4.86 -2.80
N ASN A 191 -10.50 3.76 -3.08
CA ASN A 191 -9.91 2.43 -3.14
C ASN A 191 -10.43 1.71 -4.38
N GLU A 192 -9.60 0.88 -4.98
CA GLU A 192 -9.99 -0.04 -6.03
C GLU A 192 -10.20 -1.44 -5.44
N TYR A 193 -11.36 -2.04 -5.70
CA TYR A 193 -11.71 -3.39 -5.26
C TYR A 193 -11.79 -4.34 -6.45
N GLU A 194 -11.08 -5.46 -6.37
CA GLU A 194 -11.10 -6.49 -7.41
C GLU A 194 -11.83 -7.73 -6.91
N VAL A 195 -12.78 -8.23 -7.70
CA VAL A 195 -13.51 -9.48 -7.45
C VAL A 195 -13.04 -10.52 -8.45
N ILE A 196 -12.46 -11.61 -7.94
CA ILE A 196 -12.00 -12.74 -8.75
C ILE A 196 -12.87 -13.96 -8.43
N VAL A 197 -13.58 -14.45 -9.43
CA VAL A 197 -14.47 -15.60 -9.30
C VAL A 197 -13.75 -16.86 -9.74
N TYR A 198 -13.48 -17.72 -8.77
CA TYR A 198 -12.89 -19.04 -8.98
C TYR A 198 -13.98 -20.11 -9.04
N TYR A 199 -13.82 -21.06 -9.95
CA TYR A 199 -14.70 -22.21 -10.08
C TYR A 199 -13.91 -23.47 -10.45
N ARG A 200 -14.31 -24.60 -9.88
CA ARG A 200 -13.76 -25.92 -10.15
C ARG A 200 -14.89 -26.94 -10.14
N GLU A 201 -15.06 -27.64 -11.25
CA GLU A 201 -15.96 -28.81 -11.31
C GLU A 201 -15.31 -30.01 -10.62
N ASN A 202 -16.13 -30.97 -10.17
CA ASN A 202 -15.64 -32.16 -9.46
C ASN A 202 -14.58 -32.96 -10.24
N THR A 203 -14.60 -32.91 -11.58
CA THR A 203 -13.66 -33.64 -12.46
C THR A 203 -12.42 -32.82 -12.84
N GLN A 204 -12.37 -31.53 -12.50
CA GLN A 204 -11.30 -30.62 -12.94
C GLN A 204 -10.07 -30.69 -12.01
N ARG A 205 -8.89 -30.57 -12.63
CA ARG A 205 -7.59 -30.69 -11.95
C ARG A 205 -7.02 -29.36 -11.44
N TYR A 206 -7.68 -28.25 -11.68
CA TYR A 206 -7.25 -26.91 -11.24
C TYR A 206 -8.44 -25.97 -11.07
N ASP A 207 -8.27 -24.92 -10.27
CA ASP A 207 -9.27 -23.87 -10.09
C ASP A 207 -9.18 -22.87 -11.25
N ARG A 208 -10.29 -22.65 -11.95
CA ARG A 208 -10.38 -21.69 -13.05
C ARG A 208 -10.81 -20.33 -12.52
N VAL A 209 -10.21 -19.26 -13.04
CA VAL A 209 -10.82 -17.93 -12.96
C VAL A 209 -11.87 -17.85 -14.07
N ILE A 210 -13.14 -17.71 -13.68
CA ILE A 210 -14.28 -17.64 -14.62
C ILE A 210 -14.88 -16.23 -14.71
N GLY A 211 -14.41 -15.30 -13.88
CA GLY A 211 -14.84 -13.91 -13.89
C GLY A 211 -13.86 -13.02 -13.12
N PHE A 212 -13.77 -11.77 -13.56
CA PHE A 212 -12.97 -10.72 -12.97
C PHE A 212 -13.71 -9.39 -13.14
N VAL A 213 -13.78 -8.59 -12.09
CA VAL A 213 -14.23 -7.20 -12.17
C VAL A 213 -13.43 -6.33 -11.20
N ALA A 214 -13.12 -5.11 -11.62
CA ALA A 214 -12.54 -4.07 -10.78
C ALA A 214 -13.58 -2.95 -10.61
N LEU A 215 -13.71 -2.46 -9.38
CA LEU A 215 -14.66 -1.43 -8.96
C LEU A 215 -13.89 -0.38 -8.16
N THR A 216 -14.36 0.86 -8.13
CA THR A 216 -13.81 1.91 -7.25
C THR A 216 -14.82 2.26 -6.16
N SER A 217 -14.36 2.71 -4.99
CA SER A 217 -15.23 3.30 -3.97
C SER A 217 -15.84 4.64 -4.41
N VAL A 218 -15.31 5.27 -5.46
CA VAL A 218 -15.91 6.48 -6.04
C VAL A 218 -17.30 6.17 -6.59
N GLY A 219 -18.32 6.80 -5.99
CA GLY A 219 -19.72 6.58 -6.34
C GLY A 219 -20.39 5.44 -5.57
N ALA A 220 -19.75 4.88 -4.53
CA ALA A 220 -20.40 3.98 -3.59
C ALA A 220 -21.62 4.68 -2.95
N THR A 221 -22.78 4.04 -3.02
CA THR A 221 -24.02 4.51 -2.39
C THR A 221 -24.14 3.91 -1.00
N ASN A 222 -24.47 4.73 0.00
CA ASN A 222 -24.80 4.28 1.36
C ASN A 222 -26.04 3.39 1.41
#